data_AF-A0A3D2U610-F1
#
_entry.id   AF-A0A3D2U610-F1
#
_cell.length_a   1.000
_cell.length_b   1.000
_cell.length_c   1.000
_cell.angle_alpha   90.00
_cell.angle_beta   90.00
_cell.angle_gamma   90.00
#
_symmetry.space_group_name_H-M   'P 1'
#
loop_
_entity.id
_entity.type
_entity.pdbx_description
1 polymer ?
#
loop_
_entity_poly.entity_id
_entity_poly.type
_entity_poly.pdbx_seq_one_letter_code
_entity_poly.pdbx_strand_id
1 'polypeptide(L)'
;PLVTQWVTDIRRVLEGLANLVYKGRLPRVRVVGRGEAGPLAVVAAALEPGVDQVHTHGAPVSVITDEPYEEGPIGTLIPGSLKTIGDLPQWMSLLAPRSLRVVDPVTAGGEPLNLAQARQGLKHTRATYRVLKAEKALVIETGG
;
A
#
# COMPACT_ATOMS: atom_id res chain seq x y z
N PRO A 1 -3.73 -17.45 4.09
CA PRO A 1 -5.16 -17.19 4.42
C PRO A 1 -5.45 -15.85 5.13
N LEU A 2 -4.59 -14.82 5.03
CA LEU A 2 -4.80 -13.54 5.73
C LEU A 2 -5.36 -12.45 4.81
N VAL A 3 -4.80 -12.23 3.61
CA VAL A 3 -5.22 -11.11 2.75
C VAL A 3 -6.70 -11.13 2.36
N THR A 4 -7.26 -12.30 2.00
CA THR A 4 -8.69 -12.42 1.69
C THR A 4 -9.57 -12.05 2.88
N GLN A 5 -9.14 -12.39 4.10
CA GLN A 5 -9.85 -12.02 5.32
C GLN A 5 -9.80 -10.51 5.54
N TRP A 6 -8.63 -9.89 5.43
CA TRP A 6 -8.47 -8.44 5.58
C TRP A 6 -9.30 -7.65 4.57
N VAL A 7 -9.32 -8.08 3.30
CA VAL A 7 -10.16 -7.48 2.26
C VAL A 7 -11.64 -7.61 2.61
N THR A 8 -12.06 -8.80 3.05
CA THR A 8 -13.45 -9.06 3.45
C THR A 8 -13.85 -8.20 4.64
N ASP A 9 -12.97 -8.07 5.64
CA ASP A 9 -13.22 -7.28 6.84
C ASP A 9 -13.34 -5.79 6.51
N ILE A 10 -12.42 -5.26 5.69
CA ILE A 10 -12.49 -3.86 5.22
C ILE A 10 -13.78 -3.62 4.45
N ARG A 11 -14.12 -4.49 3.49
CA ARG A 11 -15.36 -4.36 2.72
C ARG A 11 -16.59 -4.36 3.60
N ARG A 12 -16.69 -5.30 4.55
CA ARG A 12 -17.82 -5.39 5.49
C ARG A 12 -17.91 -4.17 6.39
N VAL A 13 -16.78 -3.62 6.85
CA VAL A 13 -16.77 -2.39 7.64
C VAL A 13 -17.27 -1.22 6.81
N LEU A 14 -16.82 -1.08 5.55
CA LEU A 14 -17.29 -0.01 4.67
C LEU A 14 -18.79 -0.14 4.37
N GLU A 15 -19.27 -1.34 4.02
CA GLU A 15 -20.70 -1.61 3.80
C GLU A 15 -21.52 -1.32 5.06
N GLY A 16 -21.04 -1.73 6.23
CA GLY A 16 -21.67 -1.45 7.52
C GLY A 16 -21.75 0.05 7.82
N LEU A 17 -20.66 0.79 7.65
CA LEU A 17 -20.64 2.25 7.83
C LEU A 17 -21.58 2.95 6.85
N ALA A 18 -21.60 2.52 5.59
CA ALA A 18 -22.48 3.08 4.57
C ALA A 18 -23.94 2.99 5.02
N ASN A 19 -24.36 1.80 5.46
CA ASN A 19 -25.76 1.51 5.78
C ASN A 19 -26.17 2.06 7.15
N LEU A 20 -25.31 1.94 8.16
CA LEU A 20 -25.65 2.26 9.55
C LEU A 20 -25.41 3.72 9.91
N VAL A 21 -24.44 4.37 9.27
CA VAL A 21 -24.01 5.73 9.63
C VAL A 21 -24.32 6.74 8.51
N TYR A 22 -24.04 6.38 7.25
CA TYR A 22 -24.05 7.33 6.14
C TYR A 22 -25.23 7.20 5.17
N LYS A 23 -26.32 6.53 5.59
CA LYS A 23 -27.59 6.43 4.83
C LYS A 23 -27.39 5.98 3.37
N GLY A 24 -26.50 5.01 3.16
CA GLY A 24 -26.25 4.37 1.87
C GLY A 24 -25.12 4.97 1.03
N ARG A 25 -24.45 6.05 1.45
CA ARG A 25 -23.31 6.61 0.70
C ARG A 25 -22.18 7.08 1.60
N LEU A 26 -21.05 6.38 1.54
CA LEU A 26 -19.85 6.76 2.29
C LEU A 26 -19.27 8.11 1.80
N PRO A 27 -18.68 8.89 2.72
CA PRO A 27 -17.77 9.96 2.35
C PRO A 27 -16.48 9.37 1.74
N ARG A 28 -15.57 10.25 1.29
CA ARG A 28 -14.27 9.78 0.78
C ARG A 28 -13.52 8.97 1.85
N VAL A 29 -13.12 7.76 1.50
CA VAL A 29 -12.47 6.81 2.39
C VAL A 29 -10.96 6.86 2.18
N ARG A 30 -10.22 7.02 3.28
CA ARG A 30 -8.77 6.89 3.31
C ARG A 30 -8.38 5.70 4.18
N VAL A 31 -7.52 4.84 3.65
CA VAL A 31 -6.87 3.76 4.42
C VAL A 31 -5.44 4.16 4.75
N VAL A 32 -5.04 3.96 6.01
CA VAL A 32 -3.71 4.28 6.52
C VAL A 32 -3.06 2.99 7.02
N GLY A 33 -1.96 2.58 6.41
CA GLY A 33 -1.12 1.46 6.85
C GLY A 33 0.19 1.97 7.46
N ARG A 34 0.58 1.43 8.62
CA ARG A 34 1.84 1.77 9.30
C ARG A 34 2.77 0.56 9.36
N GLY A 35 4.06 0.77 9.09
CA GLY A 35 5.04 -0.31 9.08
C GLY A 35 4.63 -1.43 8.13
N GLU A 36 4.67 -2.65 8.66
CA GLU A 36 4.25 -3.89 8.02
C GLU A 36 2.78 -3.92 7.57
N ALA A 37 1.91 -3.07 8.14
CA ALA A 37 0.53 -2.95 7.66
C ALA A 37 0.41 -2.11 6.37
N GLY A 38 1.47 -1.42 5.94
CA GLY A 38 1.51 -0.63 4.71
C GLY A 38 1.17 -1.45 3.45
N PRO A 39 1.90 -2.54 3.17
CA PRO A 39 1.58 -3.45 2.06
C PRO A 39 0.15 -4.00 2.11
N LEU A 40 -0.37 -4.33 3.30
CA LEU A 40 -1.74 -4.82 3.47
C LEU A 40 -2.77 -3.73 3.12
N ALA A 41 -2.54 -2.48 3.54
CA ALA A 41 -3.39 -1.35 3.17
C ALA A 41 -3.45 -1.13 1.65
N VAL A 42 -2.30 -1.30 0.96
CA VAL A 42 -2.22 -1.22 -0.50
C VAL A 42 -3.04 -2.32 -1.16
N VAL A 43 -2.86 -3.58 -0.74
CA VAL A 43 -3.59 -4.72 -1.34
C VAL A 43 -5.08 -4.62 -1.08
N ALA A 44 -5.48 -4.26 0.14
CA ALA A 44 -6.89 -4.09 0.48
C ALA A 44 -7.53 -3.00 -0.40
N ALA A 45 -6.90 -1.84 -0.52
CA ALA A 45 -7.41 -0.78 -1.37
C ALA A 45 -7.38 -1.14 -2.86
N ALA A 46 -6.41 -1.92 -3.32
CA ALA A 46 -6.37 -2.42 -4.70
C ALA A 46 -7.60 -3.29 -5.03
N LEU A 47 -8.09 -4.06 -4.06
CA LEU A 47 -9.25 -4.95 -4.20
C LEU A 47 -10.59 -4.32 -3.78
N GLU A 48 -10.57 -3.19 -3.08
CA GLU A 48 -11.76 -2.49 -2.60
C GLU A 48 -11.93 -1.14 -3.32
N PRO A 49 -12.85 -1.06 -4.30
CA PRO A 49 -13.11 0.18 -5.05
C PRO A 49 -13.61 1.33 -4.18
N GLY A 50 -14.22 1.04 -3.02
CA GLY A 50 -14.71 2.05 -2.08
C GLY A 50 -13.60 2.87 -1.39
N VAL A 51 -12.33 2.53 -1.56
CA VAL A 51 -11.19 3.29 -1.02
C VAL A 51 -10.69 4.32 -2.03
N ASP A 52 -10.77 5.60 -1.67
CA ASP A 52 -10.32 6.72 -2.51
C ASP A 52 -8.83 7.03 -2.37
N GLN A 53 -8.26 6.80 -1.19
CA GLN A 53 -6.91 7.25 -0.84
C GLN A 53 -6.19 6.23 0.05
N VAL A 54 -4.89 6.03 -0.19
CA VAL A 54 -4.03 5.16 0.62
C VAL A 54 -2.83 5.95 1.13
N HIS A 55 -2.55 5.83 2.41
CA HIS A 55 -1.34 6.35 3.04
C HIS A 55 -0.54 5.19 3.63
N THR A 56 0.73 5.06 3.26
CA THR A 56 1.68 4.17 3.92
C THR A 56 2.67 5.01 4.72
N HIS A 57 2.94 4.61 5.96
CA HIS A 57 3.86 5.30 6.86
C HIS A 57 4.90 4.33 7.40
N GLY A 58 6.19 4.60 7.24
CA GLY A 58 7.24 3.70 7.74
C GLY A 58 7.22 2.32 7.09
N ALA A 59 6.63 2.20 5.89
CA ALA A 59 6.41 0.92 5.24
C ALA A 59 7.57 0.57 4.28
N PRO A 60 7.91 -0.71 4.13
CA PRO A 60 8.94 -1.12 3.18
C PRO A 60 8.50 -0.82 1.74
N VAL A 61 9.48 -0.53 0.87
CA VAL A 61 9.26 -0.38 -0.58
C VAL A 61 9.60 -1.63 -1.39
N SER A 62 10.10 -2.67 -0.72
CA SER A 62 10.37 -3.98 -1.28
C SER A 62 10.25 -5.04 -0.19
N VAL A 63 9.84 -6.26 -0.55
CA VAL A 63 9.96 -7.45 0.31
C VAL A 63 11.22 -8.27 0.02
N ILE A 64 12.05 -7.83 -0.93
CA ILE A 64 13.28 -8.50 -1.30
C ILE A 64 14.42 -7.92 -0.47
N THR A 65 15.16 -8.81 0.20
CA THR A 65 16.35 -8.50 0.98
C THR A 65 17.36 -9.64 0.86
N ASP A 66 18.64 -9.28 0.91
CA ASP A 66 19.75 -10.24 1.01
C ASP A 66 20.06 -10.63 2.47
N GLU A 67 19.46 -9.93 3.43
CA GLU A 67 19.58 -10.21 4.85
C GLU A 67 18.57 -11.29 5.30
N PRO A 68 18.94 -12.18 6.23
CA PRO A 68 17.97 -13.10 6.83
C PRO A 68 16.81 -12.33 7.44
N TYR A 69 15.58 -12.83 7.26
CA TYR A 69 14.43 -12.30 7.98
C TYR A 69 14.70 -12.43 9.49
N GLU A 70 14.68 -11.30 10.21
CA GLU A 70 14.56 -11.31 11.67
C GLU A 70 13.16 -11.82 12.08
N GLU A 71 12.81 -11.79 13.38
CA GLU A 71 11.45 -12.07 13.87
C GLU A 71 10.43 -10.98 13.42
N GLY A 72 10.37 -10.69 12.12
CA GLY A 72 9.36 -9.89 11.46
C GLY A 72 8.14 -10.75 11.12
N PRO A 73 6.94 -10.16 10.99
CA PRO A 73 5.73 -10.93 10.81
C PRO A 73 5.68 -11.51 9.40
N ILE A 74 6.06 -12.79 9.28
CA ILE A 74 5.81 -13.68 8.14
C ILE A 74 4.34 -13.59 7.64
N GLY A 75 3.42 -13.07 8.45
CA GLY A 75 2.01 -12.85 8.13
C GLY A 75 1.71 -11.82 7.04
N THR A 76 2.66 -10.97 6.61
CA THR A 76 2.47 -10.00 5.51
C THR A 76 2.89 -10.53 4.14
N LEU A 77 3.65 -11.63 4.10
CA LEU A 77 4.07 -12.27 2.86
C LEU A 77 2.94 -13.13 2.31
N ILE A 78 2.44 -12.76 1.13
CA ILE A 78 1.47 -13.56 0.37
C ILE A 78 2.25 -14.64 -0.39
N PRO A 79 2.06 -15.93 -0.11
CA PRO A 79 2.78 -16.98 -0.82
C PRO A 79 2.64 -16.86 -2.34
N GLY A 80 3.78 -16.86 -3.05
CA GLY A 80 3.82 -16.79 -4.52
C GLY A 80 3.64 -15.38 -5.12
N SER A 81 3.38 -14.34 -4.32
CA SER A 81 3.09 -13.00 -4.82
C SER A 81 4.21 -12.38 -5.66
N LEU A 82 5.47 -12.60 -5.30
CA LEU A 82 6.62 -12.13 -6.08
C LEU A 82 6.61 -12.68 -7.51
N LYS A 83 6.11 -13.91 -7.69
CA LYS A 83 5.99 -14.54 -9.01
C LYS A 83 4.74 -14.10 -9.77
N THR A 84 3.64 -13.81 -9.06
CA THR A 84 2.33 -13.57 -9.68
C THR A 84 2.00 -12.09 -9.87
N ILE A 85 2.31 -11.24 -8.90
CA ILE A 85 1.99 -9.80 -8.89
C ILE A 85 3.28 -8.96 -8.96
N GLY A 86 4.38 -9.50 -8.45
CA GLY A 86 5.66 -8.80 -8.31
C GLY A 86 5.87 -8.29 -6.89
N ASP A 87 6.76 -7.31 -6.77
CA ASP A 87 7.14 -6.69 -5.50
C ASP A 87 6.21 -5.52 -5.14
N LEU A 88 6.42 -4.87 -4.00
CA LEU A 88 5.59 -3.78 -3.48
C LEU A 88 5.39 -2.62 -4.47
N PRO A 89 6.38 -2.22 -5.30
CA PRO A 89 6.15 -1.16 -6.30
C PRO A 89 5.09 -1.52 -7.34
N GLN A 90 5.00 -2.79 -7.72
CA GLN A 90 3.94 -3.31 -8.60
C GLN A 90 2.59 -3.27 -7.89
N TRP A 91 2.53 -3.68 -6.63
CA TRP A 91 1.29 -3.66 -5.85
C TRP A 91 0.76 -2.23 -5.70
N MET A 92 1.64 -1.29 -5.34
CA MET A 92 1.31 0.13 -5.22
C MET A 92 0.85 0.74 -6.55
N SER A 93 1.32 0.22 -7.68
CA SER A 93 0.88 0.68 -9.00
C SER A 93 -0.58 0.32 -9.31
N LEU A 94 -1.14 -0.72 -8.68
CA LEU A 94 -2.55 -1.10 -8.82
C LEU A 94 -3.51 -0.04 -8.26
N LEU A 95 -3.00 0.89 -7.45
CA LEU A 95 -3.79 1.99 -6.93
C LEU A 95 -3.97 3.11 -7.96
N ALA A 96 -3.11 3.22 -8.97
CA ALA A 96 -3.22 4.29 -9.96
C ALA A 96 -4.57 4.20 -10.71
N PRO A 97 -5.26 5.33 -10.97
CA PRO A 97 -4.87 6.72 -10.71
C PRO A 97 -5.33 7.28 -9.35
N ARG A 98 -5.78 6.45 -8.39
CA ARG A 98 -6.23 6.88 -7.06
C ARG A 98 -5.06 7.45 -6.25
N SER A 99 -5.38 8.18 -5.17
CA SER A 99 -4.34 8.85 -4.38
C SER A 99 -3.54 7.84 -3.56
N LEU A 100 -2.21 7.88 -3.71
CA LEU A 100 -1.26 7.15 -2.89
C LEU A 100 -0.25 8.13 -2.30
N ARG A 101 -0.13 8.13 -0.98
CA ARG A 101 0.92 8.83 -0.24
C ARG A 101 1.82 7.81 0.45
N VAL A 102 3.11 7.89 0.17
CA VAL A 102 4.16 7.08 0.82
C VAL A 102 5.00 8.01 1.69
N VAL A 103 4.95 7.80 2.99
CA VAL A 103 5.58 8.64 4.02
C VAL A 103 6.66 7.82 4.74
N ASP A 104 7.87 8.36 4.79
CA ASP A 104 9.03 7.76 5.47
C ASP A 104 9.23 6.28 5.12
N PRO A 105 9.29 5.92 3.83
CA PRO A 105 9.51 4.54 3.42
C PRO A 105 10.84 4.01 3.94
N VAL A 106 10.87 2.71 4.20
CA VAL A 106 12.04 1.98 4.70
C VAL A 106 12.51 0.91 3.70
N THR A 107 13.72 0.39 3.89
CA THR A 107 14.17 -0.84 3.24
C THR A 107 13.35 -2.04 3.70
N ALA A 108 13.50 -3.19 3.05
CA ALA A 108 12.96 -4.45 3.55
C ALA A 108 13.43 -4.78 4.99
N GLY A 109 14.66 -4.40 5.36
CA GLY A 109 15.19 -4.52 6.73
C GLY A 109 14.79 -3.41 7.71
N GLY A 110 13.91 -2.47 7.32
CA GLY A 110 13.44 -1.41 8.22
C GLY A 110 14.28 -0.12 8.27
N GLU A 111 15.40 -0.03 7.53
CA GLU A 111 16.23 1.17 7.49
C GLU A 111 15.57 2.33 6.72
N PRO A 112 15.62 3.58 7.23
CA PRO A 112 15.04 4.73 6.55
C PRO A 112 15.63 4.99 5.16
N LEU A 113 14.76 5.28 4.18
CA LEU A 113 15.18 5.69 2.85
C LEU A 113 15.15 7.21 2.70
N ASN A 114 16.20 7.78 2.10
CA ASN A 114 16.13 9.16 1.63
C ASN A 114 15.25 9.26 0.36
N LEU A 115 14.84 10.49 0.00
CA LEU A 115 13.92 10.72 -1.12
C LEU A 115 14.40 10.13 -2.45
N ALA A 116 15.71 10.16 -2.73
CA ALA A 116 16.26 9.63 -3.96
C ALA A 116 16.15 8.09 -3.99
N GLN A 117 16.52 7.43 -2.89
CA GLN A 117 16.38 5.98 -2.73
C GLN A 117 14.91 5.55 -2.80
N ALA A 118 14.01 6.25 -2.10
CA ALA A 118 12.57 6.00 -2.14
C ALA A 118 12.01 6.11 -3.57
N ARG A 119 12.37 7.17 -4.31
CA ARG A 119 11.96 7.35 -5.71
C ARG A 119 12.52 6.27 -6.64
N GLN A 120 13.71 5.76 -6.33
CA GLN A 120 14.34 4.68 -7.08
C GLN A 120 13.65 3.34 -6.80
N GLY A 121 13.39 3.00 -5.54
CA GLY A 121 12.63 1.80 -5.15
C GLY A 121 11.22 1.80 -5.74
N LEU A 122 10.56 2.96 -5.75
CA LEU A 122 9.22 3.13 -6.31
C LEU A 122 9.21 3.47 -7.81
N LYS A 123 10.29 3.17 -8.55
CA LYS A 123 10.40 3.48 -9.98
C LYS A 123 9.22 2.93 -10.79
N HIS A 124 8.79 1.69 -10.51
CA HIS A 124 7.66 1.07 -11.20
C HIS A 124 6.34 1.82 -10.93
N THR A 125 6.02 2.06 -9.65
CA THR A 125 4.85 2.84 -9.23
C THR A 125 4.81 4.20 -9.92
N ARG A 126 5.92 4.94 -9.87
CA ARG A 126 6.05 6.25 -10.51
C ARG A 126 5.83 6.19 -12.01
N ALA A 127 6.35 5.16 -12.67
CA ALA A 127 6.16 4.97 -14.11
C ALA A 127 4.68 4.75 -14.46
N THR A 128 3.96 3.91 -13.69
CA THR A 128 2.53 3.66 -13.91
C THR A 128 1.68 4.91 -13.73
N TYR A 129 1.90 5.68 -12.65
CA TYR A 129 1.19 6.94 -12.43
C TYR A 129 1.45 7.94 -13.55
N ARG A 130 2.67 7.99 -14.10
CA ARG A 130 3.00 8.82 -15.27
C ARG A 130 2.30 8.36 -16.55
N VAL A 131 2.28 7.07 -16.84
CA VAL A 131 1.58 6.52 -18.02
C VAL A 131 0.09 6.84 -17.95
N LEU A 132 -0.51 6.78 -16.75
CA LEU A 132 -1.91 7.12 -16.51
C LEU A 132 -2.18 8.63 -16.31
N LYS A 133 -1.17 9.50 -16.50
CA LYS A 133 -1.28 10.96 -16.35
C LYS A 133 -1.80 11.41 -14.97
N ALA A 134 -1.44 10.65 -13.94
CA ALA A 134 -1.91 10.81 -12.56
C ALA A 134 -0.79 11.16 -11.58
N GLU A 135 0.35 11.71 -12.04
CA GLU A 135 1.55 11.93 -11.23
C GLU A 135 1.28 12.72 -9.94
N LYS A 136 0.35 13.67 -9.99
CA LYS A 136 -0.05 14.47 -8.82
C LYS A 136 -0.78 13.68 -7.73
N ALA A 137 -1.30 12.50 -8.05
CA ALA A 137 -1.97 11.61 -7.11
C ALA A 137 -0.98 10.72 -6.34
N LEU A 138 0.28 10.61 -6.79
CA LEU A 138 1.37 9.93 -6.09
C LEU A 138 2.24 10.95 -5.36
N VAL A 139 2.27 10.85 -4.03
CA VAL A 139 3.13 11.67 -3.17
C VAL A 139 4.12 10.76 -2.45
N ILE A 140 5.40 11.11 -2.51
CA ILE A 140 6.48 10.40 -1.80
C ILE A 140 7.20 11.45 -0.95
N GLU A 141 7.16 11.26 0.37
CA GLU A 141 7.72 12.16 1.38
C GLU A 141 8.71 11.38 2.26
N THR A 142 9.83 12.01 2.60
CA THR A 142 10.85 11.49 3.53
C THR A 142 11.22 12.63 4.47
N GLY A 143 11.06 12.44 5.78
CA GLY A 143 11.28 13.48 6.78
C GLY A 143 10.65 13.14 8.11
N GLY A 144 11.39 12.39 8.92
CA GLY A 144 11.31 12.27 10.37
C GLY A 144 12.71 12.39 10.96
#